data_AF-C0BCF0-F1
#
_entry.id   AF-C0BCF0-F1
#
_cell.length_a   1.000
_cell.length_b   1.000
_cell.length_c   1.000
_cell.angle_alpha   90.00
_cell.angle_beta   90.00
_cell.angle_gamma   90.00
#
_symmetry.space_group_name_H-M   'P 1'
#
loop_
_entity.id
_entity.type
_entity.pdbx_description
1 polymer ?
#
loop_
_entity_poly.entity_id
_entity_poly.type
_entity_poly.pdbx_seq_one_letter_code
_entity_poly.pdbx_strand_id
1 'polypeptide(L)'
;MGGTISVTSEVGKGSTFVVELPFEMGAAPEKSKKEEADKENSIHGLNLMLVEDNKLNAEVAEILLEDEGAIITMVNDGQQKLSQRYL
;
A
#
# COMPACT_ATOMS: atom_id res chain seq x y z
N MET A 1 17.26 -13.54 21.41
CA MET A 1 16.31 -12.41 21.39
C MET A 1 16.67 -11.41 22.49
N GLY A 2 17.92 -10.90 22.51
CA GLY A 2 18.48 -10.07 23.59
C GLY A 2 17.99 -8.61 23.58
N GLY A 3 16.70 -8.43 23.39
CA GLY A 3 16.03 -7.14 23.38
C GLY A 3 15.48 -6.73 24.73
N THR A 4 14.84 -5.57 24.79
CA THR A 4 14.23 -5.00 26.00
C THR A 4 12.75 -4.72 25.75
N ILE A 5 11.92 -4.98 26.76
CA ILE A 5 10.53 -4.53 26.79
C ILE A 5 10.32 -3.55 27.94
N SER A 6 9.66 -2.43 27.67
CA SER A 6 9.28 -1.45 28.69
C SER A 6 7.80 -1.09 28.56
N VAL A 7 7.19 -0.72 29.68
CA VAL A 7 5.79 -0.33 29.75
C VAL A 7 5.64 0.94 30.58
N THR A 8 4.85 1.88 30.09
CA THR A 8 4.41 3.06 30.84
C THR A 8 2.88 3.09 30.83
N SER A 9 2.26 3.16 32.00
CA SER A 9 0.80 3.11 32.14
C SER A 9 0.29 4.09 33.19
N GLU A 10 -0.86 4.70 32.90
CA GLU A 10 -1.60 5.53 33.84
C GLU A 10 -3.10 5.19 33.78
N VAL A 11 -3.71 4.99 34.95
CA VAL A 11 -5.13 4.64 35.08
C VAL A 11 -5.99 5.70 34.39
N GLY A 12 -6.83 5.27 33.46
CA GLY A 12 -7.71 6.15 32.69
C GLY A 12 -7.06 6.86 31.51
N LYS A 13 -5.74 6.74 31.29
CA LYS A 13 -5.05 7.28 30.11
C LYS A 13 -4.50 6.21 29.16
N GLY A 14 -4.47 4.96 29.63
CA GLY A 14 -4.03 3.80 28.84
C GLY A 14 -2.58 3.43 29.12
N SER A 15 -2.03 2.58 28.26
CA SER A 15 -0.69 1.99 28.41
C SER A 15 0.08 2.06 27.09
N THR A 16 1.37 2.37 27.18
CA THR A 16 2.32 2.28 26.07
C THR A 16 3.30 1.15 26.34
N PHE A 17 3.45 0.24 25.38
CA PHE A 17 4.41 -0.85 25.41
C PHE A 17 5.46 -0.59 24.33
N VAL A 18 6.73 -0.67 24.68
CA VAL A 18 7.85 -0.50 23.77
C VAL A 18 8.68 -1.78 23.77
N VAL A 19 8.88 -2.36 22.59
CA VAL A 19 9.67 -3.56 22.37
C VAL A 19 10.85 -3.20 21.49
N GLU A 20 12.05 -3.34 22.04
CA GLU A 20 13.32 -3.12 21.34
C GLU A 20 13.99 -4.46 21.11
N LEU A 21 14.29 -4.79 19.85
CA LEU A 21 14.93 -6.04 19.48
C LEU A 21 16.22 -5.73 18.70
N PRO A 22 17.38 -6.31 19.08
CA PRO A 22 18.61 -6.15 18.31
C PRO A 22 18.50 -6.95 17.01
N PHE A 23 18.68 -6.27 15.88
CA PHE A 23 18.80 -6.89 14.56
C PHE A 23 20.03 -6.34 13.86
N GLU A 24 20.74 -7.22 13.15
CA GLU A 24 21.76 -6.80 12.21
C GLU A 24 21.06 -6.28 10.95
N MET A 25 21.58 -5.19 10.37
CA MET A 25 21.12 -4.77 9.05
C MET A 25 21.47 -5.87 8.06
N GLY A 26 20.45 -6.50 7.48
CA GLY A 26 20.64 -7.41 6.36
C GLY A 26 21.33 -6.69 5.21
N ALA A 27 22.01 -7.45 4.35
CA ALA A 27 22.49 -6.91 3.08
C ALA A 27 21.34 -6.17 2.39
N ALA A 28 21.65 -5.00 1.81
CA ALA A 28 20.69 -4.31 0.95
C ALA A 28 20.13 -5.34 -0.04
N PRO A 29 18.80 -5.36 -0.27
CA PRO A 29 18.23 -6.31 -1.21
C PRO A 29 19.04 -6.19 -2.50
N GLU A 30 19.67 -7.28 -2.94
CA GLU A 30 20.31 -7.29 -4.25
C GLU A 30 19.24 -6.83 -5.22
N LYS A 31 19.54 -5.78 -5.99
CA LYS A 31 18.68 -5.32 -7.08
C LYS A 31 18.47 -6.52 -8.00
N SER A 32 17.39 -7.24 -7.77
CA SER A 32 17.08 -8.41 -8.58
C SER A 32 16.88 -7.92 -10.01
N LYS A 33 17.22 -8.76 -10.99
CA LYS A 33 16.97 -8.52 -12.43
C LYS A 33 15.54 -8.10 -12.79
N LYS A 34 14.59 -8.09 -11.84
CA LYS A 34 13.26 -7.50 -11.99
C LYS A 34 13.29 -6.02 -12.34
N GLU A 35 14.25 -5.23 -11.82
CA GLU A 35 14.28 -3.78 -12.07
C GLU A 35 14.46 -3.39 -13.56
N GLU A 36 15.00 -4.27 -14.40
CA GLU A 36 15.11 -4.03 -15.85
C GLU A 36 13.85 -4.46 -16.62
N ALA A 37 13.08 -5.45 -16.12
CA ALA A 37 11.81 -5.87 -16.68
C ALA A 37 10.63 -4.95 -16.27
N ASP A 38 10.75 -4.27 -15.13
CA ASP A 38 9.70 -3.40 -14.58
C ASP A 38 9.50 -2.10 -15.39
N LYS A 39 10.47 -1.68 -16.21
CA LYS A 39 10.30 -0.50 -17.08
C LYS A 39 9.33 -0.74 -18.25
N GLU A 40 9.17 -1.96 -18.74
CA GLU A 40 8.24 -2.26 -19.84
C GLU A 40 6.79 -2.48 -19.36
N ASN A 41 6.57 -2.79 -18.08
CA ASN A 41 5.24 -3.07 -17.50
C ASN A 41 4.80 -2.06 -16.43
N SER A 42 5.44 -0.89 -16.35
CA SER A 42 5.08 0.13 -15.36
C SER A 42 3.68 0.71 -15.61
N ILE A 43 2.90 0.86 -14.54
CA ILE A 43 1.60 1.55 -14.55
C ILE A 43 1.71 3.01 -14.11
N HIS A 44 2.93 3.50 -13.86
CA HIS A 44 3.18 4.84 -13.39
C HIS A 44 2.65 5.89 -14.38
N GLY A 45 1.77 6.77 -13.90
CA GLY A 45 1.11 7.82 -14.68
C GLY A 45 -0.06 7.36 -15.55
N LEU A 46 -0.42 6.06 -15.53
CA LEU A 46 -1.61 5.58 -16.22
C LEU A 46 -2.87 5.96 -15.46
N ASN A 47 -3.91 6.38 -16.20
CA ASN A 47 -5.24 6.59 -15.63
C ASN A 47 -6.01 5.27 -15.68
N LEU A 48 -6.30 4.68 -14.52
CA LEU A 48 -6.99 3.41 -14.39
C LEU A 48 -8.34 3.60 -13.72
N MET A 49 -9.35 2.90 -14.22
CA MET A 49 -10.68 2.85 -13.58
C MET A 49 -10.79 1.59 -12.74
N LEU A 50 -10.96 1.75 -11.43
CA LEU A 50 -11.13 0.65 -10.49
C LEU A 50 -12.64 0.46 -10.21
N VAL A 51 -13.14 -0.72 -10.56
CA VAL A 51 -14.53 -1.14 -10.30
C VAL A 51 -14.48 -2.31 -9.33
N GLU A 52 -14.89 -2.08 -8.09
CA GLU A 52 -14.92 -3.08 -7.04
C GLU A 52 -16.18 -2.89 -6.18
N ASP A 53 -16.89 -3.98 -5.91
CA ASP A 53 -18.19 -3.97 -5.22
C ASP A 53 -18.06 -3.97 -3.69
N ASN A 54 -16.88 -4.32 -3.19
CA ASN A 54 -16.54 -4.30 -1.79
C ASN A 54 -15.64 -3.11 -1.44
N LYS A 55 -16.13 -2.24 -0.55
CA LYS A 55 -15.42 -1.02 -0.12
C LYS A 55 -14.01 -1.28 0.42
N LEU A 56 -13.82 -2.33 1.21
CA LEU A 56 -12.52 -2.64 1.79
C LEU A 56 -11.53 -3.08 0.70
N ASN A 57 -12.01 -3.87 -0.26
CA ASN A 57 -11.17 -4.30 -1.39
C ASN A 57 -10.81 -3.13 -2.30
N ALA A 58 -11.76 -2.22 -2.53
CA ALA A 58 -11.53 -1.00 -3.31
C ALA A 58 -10.43 -0.14 -2.68
N GLU A 59 -10.51 0.09 -1.37
CA GLU A 59 -9.53 0.88 -0.62
C GLU A 59 -8.14 0.25 -0.65
N VAL A 60 -8.05 -1.07 -0.42
CA VAL A 60 -6.77 -1.79 -0.50
C VAL A 60 -6.18 -1.73 -1.93
N ALA A 61 -7.01 -1.91 -2.95
CA ALA A 61 -6.55 -1.90 -4.34
C ALA A 61 -6.14 -0.49 -4.80
N GLU A 62 -6.86 0.56 -4.38
CA GLU A 62 -6.51 1.96 -4.65
C GLU A 62 -5.11 2.28 -4.10
N ILE A 63 -4.86 1.99 -2.81
CA ILE A 63 -3.57 2.24 -2.17
C ILE A 63 -2.43 1.54 -2.92
N LEU A 64 -2.59 0.26 -3.23
CA LEU A 64 -1.55 -0.51 -3.90
C LEU A 64 -1.23 0.01 -5.31
N LEU A 65 -2.25 0.47 -6.05
CA LEU A 65 -2.06 0.96 -7.41
C LEU A 65 -1.52 2.39 -7.44
N GLU A 66 -1.91 3.24 -6.49
CA GLU A 66 -1.35 4.59 -6.32
C GLU A 66 0.10 4.55 -5.84
N ASP A 67 0.47 3.62 -4.95
CA ASP A 67 1.86 3.39 -4.53
C ASP A 67 2.78 3.01 -5.71
N GLU A 68 2.24 2.30 -6.71
CA GLU A 68 2.92 1.98 -7.97
C GLU A 68 2.87 3.14 -9.00
N GLY A 69 2.25 4.26 -8.62
CA GLY A 69 2.22 5.52 -9.37
C GLY A 69 1.08 5.65 -10.38
N ALA A 70 0.07 4.76 -10.36
CA ALA A 70 -1.12 4.93 -11.20
C ALA A 70 -2.06 6.01 -10.64
N ILE A 71 -2.89 6.58 -11.52
CA ILE A 71 -3.93 7.53 -11.16
C ILE A 71 -5.27 6.78 -11.19
N ILE A 72 -5.90 6.61 -10.03
CA ILE A 72 -7.10 5.79 -9.89
C ILE A 72 -8.38 6.64 -9.95
N THR A 73 -9.35 6.17 -10.73
CA THR A 73 -10.73 6.67 -10.70
C THR A 73 -11.64 5.55 -10.23
N MET A 74 -12.19 5.71 -9.03
CA MET A 74 -13.16 4.76 -8.46
C MET A 74 -14.52 4.86 -9.14
N VAL A 75 -15.10 3.72 -9.48
CA VAL A 75 -16.45 3.60 -10.04
C VAL A 75 -17.20 2.48 -9.31
N ASN A 76 -18.38 2.80 -8.80
CA ASN A 76 -19.14 1.90 -7.91
C ASN A 76 -20.10 0.94 -8.67
N ASP A 77 -20.21 1.10 -9.99
CA ASP A 77 -21.05 0.26 -10.85
C ASP A 77 -20.47 0.23 -12.28
N GLY A 78 -20.44 -0.95 -12.90
CA GLY A 78 -20.06 -1.14 -14.30
C GLY A 78 -20.92 -0.36 -15.31
N GLN A 79 -22.08 0.17 -14.93
CA GLN A 79 -22.89 1.08 -15.77
C GLN A 79 -22.39 2.54 -15.77
N GLN A 80 -21.70 3.00 -14.73
CA GLN A 80 -21.05 4.32 -14.73
C GLN A 80 -19.82 4.39 -15.65
N LYS A 81 -19.36 3.26 -16.21
CA LYS A 81 -18.18 3.17 -17.09
C LYS A 81 -18.28 3.94 -18.40
N LEU A 82 -19.48 4.13 -18.95
CA LEU A 82 -19.64 4.64 -20.33
C LEU A 82 -19.66 6.16 -20.42
N SER A 83 -19.90 6.88 -19.32
CA SER A 83 -20.02 8.34 -19.32
C SER A 83 -18.69 9.07 -19.16
N GLN A 84 -17.65 8.46 -18.56
CA GLN A 84 -16.35 9.10 -18.39
C GLN A 84 -15.37 8.93 -19.57
N ARG A 85 -15.66 8.04 -20.53
CA ARG A 85 -14.80 7.80 -21.71
C ARG A 85 -15.03 8.81 -22.86
N TYR A 86 -15.96 9.76 -22.70
CA TYR A 86 -16.44 10.66 -23.76
C TYR A 86 -16.24 12.17 -23.52
N LEU A 87 -15.42 12.55 -22.54
CA LEU A 87 -14.95 13.92 -22.33
C LEU A 87 -13.42 13.95 -22.37
#